data_AF-A0A523BLU1-F1
#
_entry.id   AF-A0A523BLU1-F1
#
_cell.length_a   1.000
_cell.length_b   1.000
_cell.length_c   1.000
_cell.angle_alpha   90.00
_cell.angle_beta   90.00
_cell.angle_gamma   90.00
#
_symmetry.space_group_name_H-M   'P 1'
#
loop_
_entity.id
_entity.type
_entity.pdbx_description
1 polymer ?
#
loop_
_entity_poly.entity_id
_entity_poly.type
_entity_poly.pdbx_seq_one_letter_code
_entity_poly.pdbx_strand_id
1 'polypeptide(L)' 'MAYQKEEKKERRGIKEMETFDNEYNGKIVKIKVTTGEVIQGRCVTSKYFIKIIGNPVKYVNKAHIVLIELMQ' A
#
# COMPACT_ATOMS: atom_id res chain seq x y z
N MET A 1 -0.66 2.15 -41.97
CA MET A 1 -0.89 2.58 -40.57
C MET A 1 -0.85 1.34 -39.69
N ALA A 2 0.29 1.07 -39.04
CA ALA A 2 0.53 -0.15 -38.25
C ALA A 2 1.10 0.26 -36.87
N TYR A 3 0.22 0.68 -35.96
CA TYR A 3 0.58 1.10 -34.59
C TYR A 3 -0.47 0.67 -33.56
N GLN A 4 -0.97 -0.57 -33.64
CA GLN A 4 -1.96 -1.08 -32.66
C GLN A 4 -1.60 -2.43 -32.03
N LYS A 5 -0.34 -2.89 -32.10
CA LYS A 5 0.03 -4.24 -31.65
C LYS A 5 0.92 -4.35 -30.39
N GLU A 6 1.26 -3.24 -29.73
CA GLU A 6 2.16 -3.29 -28.54
C GLU A 6 1.52 -3.03 -27.17
N GLU A 7 0.24 -2.65 -27.08
CA GLU A 7 -0.38 -2.31 -25.78
C GLU A 7 -0.79 -3.52 -24.89
N LYS A 8 -0.71 -4.76 -25.39
CA LYS A 8 -1.38 -5.90 -24.74
C LYS A 8 -0.56 -6.66 -23.69
N LYS A 9 0.73 -6.37 -23.50
CA LYS A 9 1.58 -7.15 -22.58
C LYS A 9 1.80 -6.52 -21.20
N GLU A 10 1.63 -5.20 -21.02
CA GLU A 10 1.90 -4.54 -19.73
C GLU A 10 0.74 -4.61 -18.72
N ARG A 11 -0.49 -4.88 -19.15
CA ARG A 11 -1.68 -4.79 -18.27
C ARG A 11 -1.82 -5.90 -17.21
N ARG A 12 -0.86 -6.81 -17.08
CA ARG A 12 -0.97 -7.96 -16.17
C ARG A 12 -0.46 -7.68 -14.75
N GLY A 13 0.53 -6.80 -14.57
CA GLY A 13 1.07 -6.48 -13.23
C GLY A 13 0.29 -5.38 -12.47
N ILE A 14 -0.55 -4.62 -13.17
CA ILE A 14 -1.23 -3.43 -12.61
C ILE A 14 -2.39 -3.84 -11.68
N LYS A 15 -3.10 -4.93 -12.02
CA LYS A 15 -4.32 -5.36 -11.31
C LYS A 15 -4.09 -5.80 -9.86
N GLU A 16 -2.98 -6.47 -9.57
CA GLU A 16 -2.71 -6.95 -8.21
C GLU A 16 -2.26 -5.81 -7.29
N MET A 17 -1.50 -4.85 -7.83
CA MET A 17 -1.04 -3.68 -7.07
C MET A 17 -2.20 -2.75 -6.69
N GLU A 18 -3.19 -2.60 -7.57
CA GLU A 18 -4.45 -1.90 -7.25
C GLU A 18 -5.25 -2.58 -6.13
N THR A 19 -5.16 -3.91 -6.01
CA THR A 19 -5.97 -4.65 -5.02
C THR A 19 -5.50 -4.34 -3.60
N PHE A 20 -4.17 -4.27 -3.38
CA PHE A 20 -3.61 -3.92 -2.08
C PHE A 20 -3.93 -2.47 -1.69
N ASP A 21 -3.69 -1.51 -2.59
CA ASP A 21 -3.98 -0.11 -2.29
C ASP A 21 -5.48 0.10 -2.02
N ASN A 22 -6.38 -0.58 -2.72
CA ASN A 22 -7.82 -0.49 -2.47
C ASN A 22 -8.28 -1.14 -1.15
N GLU A 23 -7.59 -2.18 -0.67
CA GLU A 23 -7.99 -2.91 0.54
C GLU A 23 -7.71 -2.11 1.83
N TYR A 24 -6.57 -1.43 1.89
CA TYR A 24 -6.12 -0.74 3.12
C TYR A 24 -6.36 0.77 3.11
N ASN A 25 -6.46 1.41 1.95
CA ASN A 25 -6.58 2.86 1.86
C ASN A 25 -7.85 3.38 2.58
N GLY A 26 -7.65 4.33 3.48
CA GLY A 26 -8.69 4.93 4.30
C GLY A 26 -9.14 4.10 5.52
N LYS A 27 -8.64 2.86 5.69
CA LYS A 27 -8.96 1.97 6.83
C LYS A 27 -8.06 2.23 8.02
N ILE A 28 -8.51 1.83 9.21
CA ILE A 28 -7.65 1.81 10.40
C ILE A 28 -6.88 0.50 10.40
N VAL A 29 -5.55 0.60 10.45
CA VAL A 29 -4.65 -0.55 10.37
C VAL A 29 -3.66 -0.52 11.51
N LYS A 30 -3.13 -1.70 11.81
CA LYS A 30 -1.97 -1.91 12.65
C LYS A 30 -0.86 -2.50 11.80
N ILE A 31 0.26 -1.80 11.72
CA ILE A 31 1.43 -2.15 10.91
C ILE A 31 2.57 -2.52 11.84
N LYS A 32 3.17 -3.69 11.63
CA LYS A 32 4.45 -4.08 12.22
C LYS A 32 5.56 -3.89 11.19
N VAL A 33 6.55 -3.07 11.52
CA VAL A 33 7.71 -2.84 10.65
C VAL A 33 8.88 -3.76 11.02
N THR A 34 9.88 -3.84 10.14
CA THR A 34 11.09 -4.68 10.31
C THR A 34 11.90 -4.35 11.56
N THR A 35 11.82 -3.12 12.06
CA THR A 35 12.44 -2.72 13.34
C THR A 35 11.74 -3.30 14.57
N GLY A 36 10.59 -3.96 14.39
CA GLY A 36 9.73 -4.43 15.48
C GLY A 36 8.74 -3.39 16.00
N GLU A 37 8.85 -2.13 15.56
CA GLU A 37 7.90 -1.08 15.90
C GLU A 37 6.50 -1.40 15.37
N VAL A 38 5.49 -1.07 16.17
CA VAL A 38 4.07 -1.22 15.81
C VAL A 38 3.45 0.16 15.69
N ILE A 39 2.87 0.44 14.53
CA ILE A 39 2.25 1.71 14.18
C ILE A 39 0.78 1.47 13.92
N GLN A 40 -0.09 2.22 14.58
CA GLN A 40 -1.53 2.14 14.40
C GLN A 40 -2.09 3.48 13.95
N GLY A 41 -3.05 3.45 13.04
CA GLY A 41 -3.79 4.64 12.64
C GLY A 41 -4.51 4.47 11.32
N ARG A 42 -5.04 5.57 10.80
CA ARG A 42 -5.73 5.55 9.50
C ARG A 42 -4.71 5.54 8.38
N CYS A 43 -4.77 4.49 7.56
CA CYS A 43 -3.91 4.26 6.42
C CYS A 43 -4.31 5.15 5.24
N VAL A 44 -3.31 5.75 4.59
CA VAL A 44 -3.40 6.31 3.25
C VAL A 44 -2.27 5.71 2.44
N THR A 45 -2.59 4.93 1.41
CA THR A 45 -1.59 4.21 0.63
C THR A 45 -1.08 5.03 -0.55
N SER A 46 0.12 4.73 -1.00
CA SER A 46 0.77 5.29 -2.20
C SER A 46 1.64 4.21 -2.83
N LYS A 47 2.19 4.45 -4.03
CA LYS A 47 2.95 3.42 -4.77
C LYS A 47 4.00 2.67 -3.93
N TYR A 48 4.78 3.40 -3.12
CA TYR A 48 5.88 2.82 -2.31
C TYR A 48 5.75 3.04 -0.80
N PHE A 49 4.84 3.90 -0.37
CA PHE A 49 4.72 4.32 1.03
C PHE A 49 3.29 4.17 1.53
N ILE A 50 3.15 4.03 2.83
CA ILE A 50 1.89 4.14 3.55
C ILE A 50 2.03 5.30 4.53
N LYS A 51 1.16 6.29 4.40
CA LYS A 51 1.00 7.36 5.37
C LYS A 51 0.00 6.89 6.43
N ILE A 52 0.41 6.90 7.69
CA ILE A 52 -0.45 6.62 8.83
C ILE A 52 -0.82 7.93 9.50
N ILE A 53 -2.10 8.28 9.39
CA ILE A 53 -2.70 9.42 10.06
C ILE A 53 -2.99 9.00 11.50
N GLY A 54 -2.12 9.45 12.40
CA GLY A 54 -2.22 9.35 13.86
C GLY A 54 -1.58 10.61 14.48
N ASN A 55 -1.39 10.62 15.80
CA ASN A 55 -0.67 11.69 16.49
C ASN A 55 0.62 11.13 17.10
N PRO A 56 1.80 11.29 16.46
CA PRO A 56 2.10 12.03 15.23
C PRO A 56 1.80 11.26 13.93
N VAL A 57 1.74 11.98 12.80
CA VAL A 57 1.65 11.37 11.45
C VAL A 57 2.97 10.69 11.10
N LYS A 58 2.90 9.43 10.63
CA LYS A 58 4.07 8.62 10.25
C LYS A 58 4.01 8.19 8.78
N TYR A 59 5.17 8.07 8.16
CA TYR A 59 5.32 7.50 6.81
C TYR A 59 6.12 6.21 6.91
N VAL A 60 5.59 5.14 6.34
CA VAL A 60 6.18 3.80 6.37
C VAL A 60 6.44 3.35 4.94
N ASN A 61 7.66 2.92 4.64
CA ASN A 61 7.98 2.31 3.36
C ASN A 61 7.37 0.90 3.29
N LYS A 62 6.63 0.57 2.23
CA LYS A 62 5.98 -0.74 2.03
C LYS A 62 6.99 -1.89 2.11
N ALA A 63 8.23 -1.68 1.67
CA ALA A 63 9.31 -2.68 1.76
C ALA A 63 9.73 -3.04 3.19
N HIS A 64 9.40 -2.21 4.18
CA HIS A 64 9.74 -2.43 5.59
C HIS A 64 8.56 -2.96 6.40
N ILE A 65 7.41 -3.20 5.77
CA ILE A 65 6.24 -3.76 6.43
C ILE A 65 6.40 -5.27 6.52
N VAL A 66 6.38 -5.78 7.75
CA VAL A 66 6.39 -7.23 8.02
C VAL A 66 4.97 -7.76 8.04
N LEU A 67 4.05 -7.01 8.65
CA LEU A 67 2.65 -7.40 8.79
C LEU A 67 1.76 -6.15 8.80
N ILE A 68 0.60 -6.25 8.16
CA ILE A 68 -0.47 -5.26 8.22
C ILE A 68 -1.78 -5.97 8.58
N GLU A 69 -2.46 -5.47 9.61
CA GLU A 69 -3.73 -6.01 10.09
C GLU A 69 -4.80 -4.92 10.03
N LEU A 70 -5.96 -5.24 9.48
CA LEU A 70 -7.13 -4.35 9.52
C LEU A 70 -7.77 -4.40 10.91
N MET A 71 -8.06 -3.23 11.46
CA MET A 71 -8.80 -3.11 12.71
C MET A 71 -10.27 -2.82 12.39
N GLN A 72 -11.17 -3.66 12.91
CA GLN A 72 -12.63 -3.50 12.81
C GLN A 72 -13.14 -2.44 13.78
#